data_AF-A0A401RUD3-F1
#
_entry.id   AF-A0A401RUD3-F1
#
_cell.length_a   1.000
_cell.length_b   1.000
_cell.length_c   1.000
_cell.angle_alpha   90.00
_cell.angle_beta   90.00
_cell.angle_gamma   90.00
#
_symmetry.space_group_name_H-M   'P 1'
#
loop_
_entity.id
_entity.type
_entity.pdbx_description
1 polymer ?
#
loop_
_entity_poly.entity_id
_entity_poly.type
_entity_poly.pdbx_seq_one_letter_code
_entity_poly.pdbx_strand_id
1 'polypeptide(L)'
;MSVHGQIQCCSLLLWWFYPVLGSVRAPDYHLNNVLSIIEELEGLDPALTILDVATGLGGLRTSDQDYRHLLLGDGSAPPASLPPLSEDQLSFMRDVMNHRASPPAERGVVLTPDGTTIALANLMAGIEAGLRRKKDCSWPDVAGDVPIDNLYALTLAKDLGLAIVAHHSNSSQVLLGPNGCWDNVISPQVFTGLSPLSLATDAVMNGGMDGFILGHLLTQFQGPTLPKLSAVLRDYYGETQGQIGLKANARRKNFQSKVDLNSFTNQVISAVYLYNYIRNDSILQHLNDSVLRRISDQGVKQFRRHYLECPAIIPRCLWAARPYKGSPVMLALPLHFVYIHHTYVPSQPCTTFRHCAANMRSMQRFHQDVRQWDDIGYK
;
A
#
# COMPACT_ATOMS: atom_id res chain seq x y z
N MET A 1 73.45 29.60 6.98
CA MET A 1 73.23 30.61 8.04
C MET A 1 71.94 31.33 7.65
N SER A 2 70.76 31.04 8.23
CA SER A 2 70.29 31.49 9.56
C SER A 2 70.48 33.02 9.70
N VAL A 3 69.49 33.90 9.95
CA VAL A 3 68.33 33.87 10.86
C VAL A 3 67.38 35.07 10.54
N HIS A 4 66.07 34.79 10.65
CA HIS A 4 64.87 35.57 11.07
C HIS A 4 64.59 37.05 10.73
N GLY A 5 63.28 37.32 10.55
CA GLY A 5 62.62 38.56 11.00
C GLY A 5 61.15 38.70 10.58
N GLN A 6 60.24 37.97 11.24
CA GLN A 6 58.84 38.27 11.68
C GLN A 6 57.89 39.17 10.84
N ILE A 7 56.73 38.67 10.36
CA ILE A 7 55.37 38.56 10.99
C ILE A 7 54.53 39.86 10.98
N GLN A 8 53.35 39.77 10.32
CA GLN A 8 52.07 40.54 10.39
C GLN A 8 51.63 40.93 8.97
N CYS A 9 50.44 40.61 8.43
CA CYS A 9 49.14 40.34 9.02
C CYS A 9 48.35 39.36 8.13
N CYS A 10 47.92 38.24 8.71
CA CYS A 10 46.81 37.42 8.23
C CYS A 10 45.55 37.89 8.97
N SER A 11 44.47 38.23 8.25
CA SER A 11 43.11 37.73 8.50
C SER A 11 42.07 38.58 7.73
N LEU A 12 41.01 37.90 7.29
CA LEU A 12 39.82 38.40 6.59
C LEU A 12 39.94 38.42 5.07
N LEU A 13 39.62 37.29 4.44
CA LEU A 13 38.80 37.18 3.20
C LEU A 13 38.81 35.71 2.73
N LEU A 14 38.06 34.83 3.41
CA LEU A 14 37.72 33.49 2.91
C LEU A 14 36.40 33.06 3.58
N TRP A 15 35.30 33.70 3.21
CA TRP A 15 33.93 33.35 3.63
C TRP A 15 32.96 33.31 2.45
N TRP A 16 33.44 32.96 1.27
CA TRP A 16 32.59 32.74 0.11
C TRP A 16 33.03 31.43 -0.54
N PHE A 17 32.07 30.52 -0.78
CA PHE A 17 32.20 29.09 -1.10
C PHE A 17 32.17 28.11 0.08
N TYR A 18 31.21 28.27 0.98
CA TYR A 18 30.47 27.09 1.44
C TYR A 18 29.38 26.80 0.39
N PRO A 19 29.30 25.59 -0.18
CA PRO A 19 28.04 25.18 -0.79
C PRO A 19 27.01 25.23 0.33
N VAL A 20 25.92 25.95 0.09
CA VAL A 20 24.72 25.83 0.92
C VAL A 20 24.41 24.34 0.97
N LEU A 21 24.66 23.72 2.13
CA LEU A 21 24.10 22.43 2.48
C LEU A 21 22.59 22.62 2.39
N GLY A 22 22.03 22.34 1.23
CA GLY A 22 20.60 22.18 1.08
C GLY A 22 20.20 21.15 2.11
N SER A 23 19.29 21.52 3.00
CA SER A 23 18.57 20.55 3.83
C SER A 23 18.22 19.38 2.94
N VAL A 24 18.77 18.19 3.25
CA VAL A 24 18.36 16.95 2.62
C VAL A 24 16.87 16.86 2.91
N ARG A 25 16.05 17.13 1.90
CA ARG A 25 14.60 17.09 2.04
C ARG A 25 14.24 15.63 2.24
N ALA A 26 13.53 15.33 3.33
CA ALA A 26 13.08 13.97 3.61
C ALA A 26 12.38 13.38 2.37
N PRO A 27 12.59 12.09 2.05
CA PRO A 27 11.96 11.46 0.90
C PRO A 27 10.45 11.62 0.97
N ASP A 28 9.82 11.95 -0.15
CA ASP A 28 8.36 11.93 -0.22
C ASP A 28 7.83 10.48 -0.28
N TYR A 29 6.55 10.31 0.07
CA TYR A 29 5.90 9.01 0.16
C TYR A 29 5.42 8.47 -1.19
N HIS A 30 6.08 8.82 -2.30
CA HIS A 30 5.89 8.10 -3.55
C HIS A 30 6.57 6.73 -3.49
N LEU A 31 5.91 5.72 -4.08
CA LEU A 31 6.48 4.39 -4.23
C LEU A 31 7.85 4.42 -4.94
N ASN A 32 8.08 5.35 -5.87
CA ASN A 32 9.35 5.48 -6.56
C ASN A 32 10.55 5.71 -5.62
N ASN A 33 10.37 6.41 -4.50
CA ASN A 33 11.44 6.61 -3.53
C ASN A 33 11.75 5.31 -2.78
N VAL A 34 10.72 4.54 -2.42
CA VAL A 34 10.90 3.18 -1.88
C VAL A 34 11.67 2.30 -2.86
N LEU A 35 11.29 2.31 -4.14
CA LEU A 35 11.96 1.50 -5.17
C LEU A 35 13.42 1.93 -5.37
N SER A 36 13.71 3.23 -5.31
CA SER A 36 15.08 3.72 -5.45
C SER A 36 15.99 3.26 -4.31
N ILE A 37 15.46 3.19 -3.07
CA ILE A 37 16.18 2.64 -1.92
C ILE A 37 16.39 1.13 -2.08
N ILE A 38 15.39 0.38 -2.58
CA ILE A 38 15.53 -1.04 -2.88
C ILE A 38 16.60 -1.28 -3.96
N GLU A 39 16.64 -0.46 -5.02
CA GLU A 39 17.66 -0.54 -6.07
C GLU A 39 19.07 -0.29 -5.53
N GLU A 40 19.22 0.66 -4.60
CA GLU A 40 20.49 0.92 -3.94
C GLU A 40 20.95 -0.30 -3.12
N LEU A 41 20.06 -0.90 -2.31
CA LEU A 41 20.35 -2.13 -1.58
C LEU A 41 20.81 -3.26 -2.52
N GLU A 42 20.06 -3.49 -3.60
CA GLU A 42 20.35 -4.53 -4.58
C GLU A 42 21.63 -4.25 -5.40
N GLY A 43 22.03 -2.99 -5.52
CA GLY A 43 23.30 -2.57 -6.14
C GLY A 43 24.51 -2.70 -5.20
N LEU A 44 24.32 -2.47 -3.90
CA LEU A 44 25.34 -2.66 -2.86
C LEU A 44 25.70 -4.13 -2.67
N ASP A 45 24.71 -5.02 -2.78
CA ASP A 45 24.93 -6.46 -2.78
C ASP A 45 24.15 -7.16 -3.93
N PRO A 46 24.83 -7.42 -5.05
CA PRO A 46 24.25 -8.13 -6.18
C PRO A 46 23.79 -9.56 -5.87
N ALA A 47 24.22 -10.16 -4.76
CA ALA A 47 23.76 -11.49 -4.35
C ALA A 47 22.39 -11.47 -3.67
N LEU A 48 21.88 -10.31 -3.24
CA LEU A 48 20.57 -10.20 -2.59
C LEU A 48 19.47 -10.75 -3.49
N THR A 49 18.73 -11.72 -2.96
CA THR A 49 17.53 -12.26 -3.58
C THR A 49 16.31 -11.41 -3.22
N ILE A 50 15.20 -11.61 -3.93
CA ILE A 50 13.91 -11.00 -3.55
C ILE A 50 13.55 -11.38 -2.11
N LEU A 51 13.84 -12.62 -1.70
CA LEU A 51 13.53 -13.10 -0.35
C LEU A 51 14.34 -12.35 0.70
N ASP A 52 15.63 -12.12 0.47
CA ASP A 52 16.49 -11.39 1.41
C ASP A 52 15.99 -9.97 1.64
N VAL A 53 15.64 -9.27 0.55
CA VAL A 53 15.09 -7.90 0.64
C VAL A 53 13.74 -7.92 1.35
N ALA A 54 12.84 -8.83 1.00
CA ALA A 54 11.51 -8.90 1.62
C ALA A 54 11.57 -9.27 3.10
N THR A 55 12.42 -10.23 3.47
CA THR A 55 12.67 -10.61 4.88
C THR A 55 13.32 -9.46 5.65
N GLY A 56 14.32 -8.80 5.09
CA GLY A 56 15.01 -7.67 5.71
C GLY A 56 14.08 -6.48 5.96
N LEU A 57 13.30 -6.07 4.96
CA LEU A 57 12.32 -4.99 5.12
C LEU A 57 11.19 -5.38 6.08
N GLY A 58 10.74 -6.63 6.03
CA GLY A 58 9.76 -7.16 6.96
C GLY A 58 10.23 -7.18 8.42
N GLY A 59 11.54 -7.27 8.66
CA GLY A 59 12.16 -7.10 9.98
C GLY A 59 12.06 -5.69 10.55
N LEU A 60 11.78 -4.67 9.73
CA LEU A 60 11.57 -3.29 10.19
C LEU A 60 10.19 -3.04 10.82
N ARG A 61 9.27 -4.01 10.71
CA ARG A 61 7.92 -3.89 11.28
C ARG A 61 7.98 -3.98 12.80
N THR A 62 7.19 -3.16 13.49
CA THR A 62 7.08 -3.13 14.95
C THR A 62 5.89 -3.92 15.49
N SER A 63 4.98 -4.35 14.61
CA SER A 63 3.79 -5.14 14.93
C SER A 63 3.74 -6.43 14.12
N ASP A 64 2.96 -7.39 14.64
CA ASP A 64 2.68 -8.69 14.02
C ASP A 64 3.91 -9.56 13.73
N GLN A 65 5.03 -9.34 14.43
CA GLN A 65 6.25 -10.14 14.26
C GLN A 65 6.02 -11.60 14.66
N ASP A 66 5.32 -11.87 15.76
CA ASP A 66 5.00 -13.24 16.18
C ASP A 66 4.10 -13.95 15.17
N TYR A 67 3.11 -13.24 14.61
CA TYR A 67 2.21 -13.78 13.58
C TYR A 67 2.95 -14.11 12.28
N ARG A 68 3.84 -13.20 11.87
CA ARG A 68 4.74 -13.39 10.73
C ARG A 68 5.70 -14.55 10.93
N HIS A 69 6.34 -14.61 12.10
CA HIS A 69 7.27 -15.67 12.48
C HIS A 69 6.59 -17.03 12.47
N LEU A 70 5.41 -17.13 13.08
CA LEU A 70 4.62 -18.35 13.07
C LEU A 70 4.36 -18.81 11.63
N LEU A 71 3.80 -17.95 10.78
CA LEU A 71 3.39 -18.32 9.41
C LEU A 71 4.55 -18.61 8.45
N LEU A 72 5.70 -17.95 8.62
CA LEU A 72 6.87 -18.11 7.75
C LEU A 72 7.86 -19.15 8.28
N GLY A 73 7.88 -19.38 9.59
CA GLY A 73 8.89 -20.17 10.31
C GLY A 73 10.25 -19.47 10.41
N ASP A 74 11.11 -19.96 11.30
CA ASP A 74 12.53 -19.60 11.32
C ASP A 74 13.19 -20.10 10.03
N GLY A 75 13.78 -19.18 9.27
CA GLY A 75 14.73 -19.61 8.26
C GLY A 75 15.92 -20.26 8.98
N SER A 76 16.38 -21.42 8.53
CA SER A 76 17.62 -22.03 9.03
C SER A 76 18.86 -21.15 8.78
N ALA A 77 18.73 -20.13 7.92
CA ALA A 77 19.71 -19.08 7.73
C ALA A 77 19.34 -17.85 8.59
N PRO A 78 20.30 -17.21 9.27
CA PRO A 78 20.08 -15.90 9.85
C PRO A 78 19.57 -14.95 8.76
N PRO A 79 18.64 -14.03 9.08
CA PRO A 79 18.18 -13.05 8.10
C PRO A 79 19.40 -12.39 7.48
N ALA A 80 19.51 -12.38 6.16
CA ALA A 80 20.54 -11.59 5.51
C ALA A 80 20.42 -10.16 6.05
N SER A 81 21.44 -9.70 6.76
CA SER A 81 21.47 -8.34 7.27
C SER A 81 21.48 -7.44 6.05
N LEU A 82 20.44 -6.62 5.87
CA LEU A 82 20.41 -5.65 4.78
C LEU A 82 21.71 -4.84 4.80
N PRO A 83 22.31 -4.57 3.63
CA PRO A 83 23.40 -3.60 3.52
C PRO A 83 23.04 -2.30 4.27
N PRO A 84 24.04 -1.63 4.87
CA PRO A 84 23.78 -0.46 5.69
C PRO A 84 23.17 0.66 4.83
N LEU A 85 21.94 1.04 5.17
CA LEU A 85 21.28 2.25 4.65
C LEU A 85 21.76 3.48 5.43
N SER A 86 21.65 4.65 4.82
CA SER A 86 21.78 5.91 5.57
C SER A 86 20.68 6.01 6.64
N GLU A 87 20.92 6.81 7.71
CA GLU A 87 19.95 6.97 8.79
C GLU A 87 18.59 7.47 8.28
N ASP A 88 18.59 8.42 7.34
CA ASP A 88 17.37 8.97 6.73
C ASP A 88 16.60 7.90 5.93
N GLN A 89 17.30 7.09 5.14
CA GLN A 89 16.69 6.00 4.38
C GLN A 89 16.13 4.91 5.30
N LEU A 90 16.87 4.53 6.35
CA LEU A 90 16.40 3.55 7.32
C LEU A 90 15.17 4.05 8.08
N SER A 91 15.17 5.34 8.46
CA SER A 91 14.03 5.99 9.10
C SER A 91 12.81 5.98 8.18
N PHE A 92 12.97 6.40 6.93
CA PHE A 92 11.90 6.37 5.92
C PHE A 92 11.36 4.96 5.69
N MET A 93 12.25 3.96 5.50
CA MET A 93 11.84 2.56 5.31
C MET A 93 11.10 2.00 6.53
N ARG A 94 11.52 2.36 7.75
CA ARG A 94 10.80 2.01 8.97
C ARG A 94 9.40 2.63 8.97
N ASP A 95 9.27 3.90 8.59
CA ASP A 95 7.98 4.57 8.54
C ASP A 95 7.02 3.91 7.55
N VAL A 96 7.46 3.64 6.31
CA VAL A 96 6.60 3.01 5.30
C VAL A 96 6.26 1.54 5.61
N MET A 97 7.10 0.84 6.37
CA MET A 97 6.85 -0.55 6.80
C MET A 97 5.94 -0.66 8.02
N ASN A 98 5.55 0.45 8.66
CA ASN A 98 4.74 0.45 9.88
C ASN A 98 3.39 1.14 9.66
N HIS A 99 2.42 0.39 9.13
CA HIS A 99 1.05 0.87 8.92
C HIS A 99 0.34 1.19 10.25
N ARG A 100 -0.29 2.37 10.31
CA ARG A 100 -1.16 2.80 11.42
C ARG A 100 -2.23 3.74 10.90
N ALA A 101 -3.50 3.41 11.10
CA ALA A 101 -4.62 4.31 10.87
C ALA A 101 -5.04 4.97 12.20
N SER A 102 -4.83 6.28 12.34
CA SER A 102 -5.18 7.04 13.54
C SER A 102 -5.63 8.44 13.16
N PRO A 103 -6.94 8.77 13.28
CA PRO A 103 -7.48 10.04 12.79
C PRO A 103 -6.67 11.26 13.23
N PRO A 104 -6.46 12.23 12.33
CA PRO A 104 -6.93 12.25 10.94
C PRO A 104 -5.99 11.53 9.96
N ALA A 105 -4.83 11.04 10.41
CA ALA A 105 -3.76 10.56 9.54
C ALA A 105 -3.74 9.02 9.41
N GLU A 106 -3.32 8.55 8.24
CA GLU A 106 -2.96 7.15 8.02
C GLU A 106 -1.49 7.10 7.59
N ARG A 107 -0.68 6.34 8.32
CA ARG A 107 0.78 6.22 8.14
C ARG A 107 1.14 4.82 7.65
N GLY A 108 2.38 4.66 7.17
CA GLY A 108 2.86 3.41 6.59
C GLY A 108 2.22 3.09 5.23
N VAL A 109 1.86 4.14 4.49
CA VAL A 109 1.26 4.05 3.17
C VAL A 109 2.07 4.86 2.16
N VAL A 110 1.98 4.49 0.89
CA VAL A 110 2.69 5.16 -0.20
C VAL A 110 1.78 5.41 -1.40
N LEU A 111 2.01 6.52 -2.10
CA LEU A 111 1.32 6.87 -3.34
C LEU A 111 1.96 6.14 -4.52
N THR A 112 1.16 5.34 -5.21
CA THR A 112 1.61 4.57 -6.37
C THR A 112 1.35 5.31 -7.69
N PRO A 113 2.06 4.97 -8.78
CA PRO A 113 1.92 5.66 -10.07
C PRO A 113 0.52 5.57 -10.71
N ASP A 114 -0.28 4.55 -10.35
CA ASP A 114 -1.67 4.40 -10.85
C ASP A 114 -2.67 5.32 -10.13
N GLY A 115 -2.18 6.16 -9.20
CA GLY A 115 -2.98 7.13 -8.44
C GLY A 115 -3.67 6.55 -7.21
N THR A 116 -3.43 5.29 -6.88
CA THR A 116 -3.92 4.66 -5.66
C THR A 116 -2.86 4.68 -4.55
N THR A 117 -3.33 4.54 -3.32
CA THR A 117 -2.49 4.41 -2.13
C THR A 117 -2.46 2.95 -1.69
N ILE A 118 -1.30 2.47 -1.25
CA ILE A 118 -1.12 1.11 -0.70
C ILE A 118 -0.44 1.15 0.67
N ALA A 119 -0.74 0.19 1.53
CA ALA A 119 0.07 -0.13 2.69
C ALA A 119 1.26 -1.00 2.26
N LEU A 120 2.48 -0.47 2.34
CA LEU A 120 3.68 -1.16 1.84
C LEU A 120 3.96 -2.46 2.61
N ALA A 121 3.69 -2.46 3.91
CA ALA A 121 3.89 -3.64 4.76
C ALA A 121 3.11 -4.87 4.28
N ASN A 122 1.88 -4.68 3.81
CA ASN A 122 1.02 -5.76 3.27
C ASN A 122 1.54 -6.27 1.92
N LEU A 123 2.01 -5.36 1.05
CA LEU A 123 2.65 -5.71 -0.22
C LEU A 123 3.86 -6.61 0.02
N MET A 124 4.78 -6.17 0.87
CA MET A 124 6.02 -6.88 1.18
C MET A 124 5.76 -8.22 1.87
N ALA A 125 4.77 -8.27 2.78
CA ALA A 125 4.38 -9.51 3.44
C ALA A 125 3.87 -10.57 2.46
N GLY A 126 3.12 -10.17 1.43
CA GLY A 126 2.65 -11.09 0.40
C GLY A 126 3.76 -11.64 -0.49
N ILE A 127 4.72 -10.80 -0.86
CA ILE A 127 5.91 -11.21 -1.63
C ILE A 127 6.70 -12.28 -0.87
N GLU A 128 6.98 -12.04 0.41
CA GLU A 128 7.69 -12.98 1.25
C GLU A 128 6.91 -14.28 1.49
N ALA A 129 5.60 -14.17 1.76
CA ALA A 129 4.72 -15.31 1.92
C ALA A 129 4.66 -16.18 0.66
N GLY A 130 4.69 -15.56 -0.52
CA GLY A 130 4.79 -16.26 -1.80
C GLY A 130 6.09 -17.06 -1.94
N LEU A 131 7.23 -16.45 -1.62
CA LEU A 131 8.54 -17.10 -1.69
C LEU A 131 8.72 -18.20 -0.63
N ARG A 132 8.00 -18.10 0.49
CA ARG A 132 7.95 -19.12 1.56
C ARG A 132 6.59 -19.82 1.62
N ARG A 133 5.94 -20.06 0.47
CA ARG A 133 4.54 -20.50 0.42
C ARG A 133 4.30 -21.79 1.19
N LYS A 134 3.31 -21.75 2.07
CA LYS A 134 2.76 -22.90 2.81
C LYS A 134 1.24 -22.87 2.69
N LYS A 135 0.65 -23.82 1.94
CA LYS A 135 -0.77 -23.80 1.55
C LYS A 135 -1.72 -24.41 2.59
N ASP A 136 -1.28 -25.46 3.26
CA ASP A 136 -2.15 -26.26 4.13
C ASP A 136 -1.45 -26.55 5.45
N CYS A 137 -1.08 -25.49 6.18
CA CYS A 137 -0.48 -25.63 7.51
C CYS A 137 -1.57 -25.73 8.57
N SER A 138 -1.57 -26.83 9.31
CA SER A 138 -2.22 -26.93 10.62
C SER A 138 -1.31 -26.27 11.66
N TRP A 139 -1.78 -25.22 12.32
CA TRP A 139 -1.05 -24.51 13.37
C TRP A 139 -1.53 -25.00 14.75
N PRO A 140 -0.73 -24.81 15.82
CA PRO A 140 -0.90 -25.52 17.09
C PRO A 140 -2.28 -25.33 17.72
N ASP A 141 -3.05 -26.40 17.97
CA ASP A 141 -4.36 -26.47 18.67
C ASP A 141 -5.22 -25.19 18.68
N VAL A 142 -5.21 -24.44 17.60
CA VAL A 142 -6.05 -23.27 17.39
C VAL A 142 -7.38 -23.85 16.93
N ALA A 143 -8.46 -23.56 17.66
CA ALA A 143 -9.78 -24.17 17.50
C ALA A 143 -10.17 -24.42 16.02
N GLY A 144 -10.10 -25.68 15.61
CA GLY A 144 -10.52 -26.20 14.31
C GLY A 144 -9.37 -26.60 13.37
N ASP A 145 -9.44 -27.81 12.84
CA ASP A 145 -8.56 -28.38 11.80
C ASP A 145 -8.67 -27.66 10.43
N VAL A 146 -8.95 -26.36 10.40
CA VAL A 146 -9.15 -25.61 9.15
C VAL A 146 -7.79 -25.10 8.65
N PRO A 147 -7.24 -25.70 7.58
CA PRO A 147 -5.92 -25.33 7.07
C PRO A 147 -5.89 -23.85 6.66
N ILE A 148 -4.79 -23.19 6.99
CA ILE A 148 -4.55 -21.80 6.59
C ILE A 148 -3.34 -21.71 5.68
N ASP A 149 -3.53 -20.92 4.64
CA ASP A 149 -2.51 -20.60 3.67
C ASP A 149 -1.83 -19.29 4.06
N ASN A 150 -0.50 -19.34 4.22
CA ASN A 150 0.25 -18.19 4.70
C ASN A 150 0.16 -16.96 3.78
N LEU A 151 -0.07 -17.14 2.48
CA LEU A 151 -0.25 -16.02 1.55
C LEU A 151 -1.56 -15.29 1.87
N TYR A 152 -2.65 -16.01 2.14
CA TYR A 152 -3.92 -15.38 2.52
C TYR A 152 -3.79 -14.67 3.87
N ALA A 153 -3.23 -15.38 4.85
CA ALA A 153 -3.06 -14.93 6.23
C ALA A 153 -2.27 -13.62 6.33
N LEU A 154 -1.13 -13.52 5.63
CA LEU A 154 -0.22 -12.37 5.72
C LEU A 154 -0.60 -11.18 4.84
N THR A 155 -1.53 -11.33 3.90
CA THR A 155 -1.90 -10.26 2.97
C THR A 155 -3.24 -9.62 3.27
N LEU A 156 -4.30 -10.43 3.41
CA LEU A 156 -5.69 -9.95 3.44
C LEU A 156 -6.53 -10.60 4.53
N ALA A 157 -6.39 -11.91 4.75
CA ALA A 157 -7.33 -12.67 5.57
C ALA A 157 -7.35 -12.19 7.03
N LYS A 158 -6.16 -11.94 7.62
CA LYS A 158 -6.04 -11.42 8.98
C LYS A 158 -6.65 -10.02 9.10
N ASP A 159 -6.23 -9.08 8.25
CA ASP A 159 -6.68 -7.68 8.34
C ASP A 159 -8.18 -7.53 8.05
N LEU A 160 -8.71 -8.26 7.05
CA LEU A 160 -10.15 -8.30 6.76
C LEU A 160 -10.91 -8.92 7.94
N GLY A 161 -10.43 -10.03 8.49
CA GLY A 161 -11.07 -10.70 9.63
C GLY A 161 -11.11 -9.83 10.88
N LEU A 162 -10.02 -9.15 11.20
CA LEU A 162 -9.97 -8.20 12.32
C LEU A 162 -10.91 -7.00 12.09
N ALA A 163 -11.01 -6.49 10.86
CA ALA A 163 -11.98 -5.45 10.53
C ALA A 163 -13.44 -5.92 10.68
N ILE A 164 -13.74 -7.16 10.30
CA ILE A 164 -15.05 -7.79 10.49
C ILE A 164 -15.42 -7.87 11.98
N VAL A 165 -14.50 -8.38 12.80
CA VAL A 165 -14.70 -8.47 14.25
C VAL A 165 -14.85 -7.07 14.87
N ALA A 166 -13.99 -6.12 14.51
CA ALA A 166 -14.05 -4.76 15.04
C ALA A 166 -15.34 -4.03 14.65
N HIS A 167 -15.82 -4.20 13.42
CA HIS A 167 -17.08 -3.62 12.98
C HIS A 167 -18.28 -4.24 13.71
N HIS A 168 -18.29 -5.57 13.88
CA HIS A 168 -19.35 -6.24 14.63
C HIS A 168 -19.41 -5.80 16.11
N SER A 169 -18.25 -5.58 16.72
CA SER A 169 -18.12 -5.10 18.10
C SER A 169 -18.28 -3.58 18.25
N ASN A 170 -18.73 -2.87 17.21
CA ASN A 170 -18.86 -1.40 17.17
C ASN A 170 -17.58 -0.62 17.50
N SER A 171 -16.41 -1.27 17.41
CA SER A 171 -15.09 -0.64 17.57
C SER A 171 -14.62 0.03 16.27
N SER A 172 -15.24 -0.33 15.14
CA SER A 172 -15.05 0.28 13.82
C SER A 172 -16.37 0.78 13.26
N GLN A 173 -16.40 2.02 12.76
CA GLN A 173 -17.63 2.66 12.25
C GLN A 173 -18.12 2.03 10.95
N VAL A 174 -17.20 1.68 10.06
CA VAL A 174 -17.49 0.92 8.84
C VAL A 174 -16.64 -0.33 8.77
N LEU A 175 -17.03 -1.25 7.88
CA LEU A 175 -16.27 -2.46 7.65
C LEU A 175 -15.07 -2.22 6.72
N LEU A 176 -15.29 -1.58 5.58
CA LEU A 176 -14.30 -1.46 4.50
C LEU A 176 -14.06 -0.01 4.11
N GLY A 177 -12.85 0.24 3.62
CA GLY A 177 -12.39 1.57 3.28
C GLY A 177 -12.19 2.38 4.55
N PRO A 178 -12.32 3.70 4.52
CA PRO A 178 -12.43 4.53 3.33
C PRO A 178 -11.06 4.71 2.67
N ASN A 179 -11.05 5.47 1.58
CA ASN A 179 -9.83 6.03 1.01
C ASN A 179 -9.40 7.29 1.79
N GLY A 180 -8.36 7.95 1.31
CA GLY A 180 -7.83 9.18 1.88
C GLY A 180 -7.34 10.16 0.81
N CYS A 181 -6.71 11.22 1.29
CA CYS A 181 -6.13 12.28 0.47
C CYS A 181 -4.71 12.56 0.91
N TRP A 182 -3.81 12.66 -0.07
CA TRP A 182 -2.48 13.24 0.16
C TRP A 182 -2.59 14.76 0.23
N ASP A 183 -1.80 15.36 1.11
CA ASP A 183 -1.59 16.81 1.18
C ASP A 183 -1.09 17.39 -0.16
N ASN A 184 -0.22 16.65 -0.84
CA ASN A 184 0.28 16.98 -2.16
C ASN A 184 0.57 15.71 -2.98
N VAL A 185 -0.03 15.58 -4.17
CA VAL A 185 0.14 14.37 -5.01
C VAL A 185 1.44 14.37 -5.85
N ILE A 186 2.20 15.47 -5.86
CA ILE A 186 3.50 15.59 -6.53
C ILE A 186 4.64 15.32 -5.55
N SER A 187 4.45 15.68 -4.27
CA SER A 187 5.42 15.50 -3.18
C SER A 187 4.67 15.10 -1.90
N PRO A 188 4.10 13.89 -1.84
CA PRO A 188 3.24 13.43 -0.74
C PRO A 188 4.01 13.34 0.57
N GLN A 189 3.46 13.95 1.63
CA GLN A 189 4.05 13.92 2.98
C GLN A 189 3.06 13.40 4.02
N VAL A 190 1.78 13.72 3.87
CA VAL A 190 0.74 13.33 4.83
C VAL A 190 -0.46 12.75 4.09
N PHE A 191 -0.81 11.51 4.41
CA PHE A 191 -2.07 10.89 3.96
C PHE A 191 -3.12 11.03 5.05
N THR A 192 -4.22 11.68 4.71
CA THR A 192 -5.37 11.90 5.60
C THR A 192 -6.49 10.94 5.20
N GLY A 193 -6.85 10.02 6.09
CA GLY A 193 -7.99 9.13 5.87
C GLY A 193 -9.29 9.92 5.85
N LEU A 194 -10.17 9.65 4.89
CA LEU A 194 -11.53 10.18 4.95
C LEU A 194 -12.27 9.51 6.13
N SER A 195 -13.27 10.15 6.71
CA SER A 195 -14.18 9.47 7.64
C SER A 195 -15.24 8.71 6.87
N PRO A 196 -15.82 7.63 7.42
CA PRO A 196 -15.66 7.07 8.78
C PRO A 196 -14.48 6.08 8.93
N LEU A 197 -14.03 5.80 10.17
CA LEU A 197 -12.87 4.92 10.43
C LEU A 197 -13.11 3.44 10.10
N SER A 198 -12.07 2.77 9.60
CA SER A 198 -11.96 1.31 9.59
C SER A 198 -10.52 0.77 9.65
N LEU A 199 -10.39 -0.47 10.15
CA LEU A 199 -9.13 -1.22 10.17
C LEU A 199 -8.75 -1.80 8.78
N ALA A 200 -9.71 -1.83 7.85
CA ALA A 200 -9.56 -2.31 6.48
C ALA A 200 -9.66 -1.14 5.48
N THR A 201 -8.75 -0.17 5.64
CA THR A 201 -8.64 0.98 4.73
C THR A 201 -8.37 0.54 3.30
N ASP A 202 -8.66 1.42 2.33
CA ASP A 202 -8.36 1.15 0.92
C ASP A 202 -6.85 0.84 0.73
N ALA A 203 -5.97 1.51 1.49
CA ALA A 203 -4.53 1.30 1.40
C ALA A 203 -4.12 -0.11 1.85
N VAL A 204 -4.66 -0.60 2.97
CA VAL A 204 -4.43 -1.97 3.46
C VAL A 204 -4.93 -2.99 2.44
N MET A 205 -6.15 -2.80 1.92
CA MET A 205 -6.74 -3.74 0.96
C MET A 205 -6.02 -3.73 -0.39
N ASN A 206 -5.59 -2.57 -0.88
CA ASN A 206 -4.79 -2.47 -2.10
C ASN A 206 -3.42 -3.13 -1.93
N GLY A 207 -2.69 -2.80 -0.86
CA GLY A 207 -1.39 -3.40 -0.55
C GLY A 207 -1.48 -4.92 -0.36
N GLY A 208 -2.53 -5.41 0.31
CA GLY A 208 -2.80 -6.83 0.48
C GLY A 208 -3.09 -7.54 -0.83
N MET A 209 -3.94 -6.99 -1.69
CA MET A 209 -4.20 -7.55 -3.02
C MET A 209 -2.93 -7.56 -3.89
N ASP A 210 -2.15 -6.48 -3.91
CA ASP A 210 -0.91 -6.40 -4.67
C ASP A 210 0.15 -7.39 -4.16
N GLY A 211 0.29 -7.52 -2.83
CA GLY A 211 1.13 -8.53 -2.18
C GLY A 211 0.70 -9.95 -2.50
N PHE A 212 -0.61 -10.23 -2.52
CA PHE A 212 -1.13 -11.54 -2.89
C PHE A 212 -0.85 -11.87 -4.37
N ILE A 213 -1.09 -10.92 -5.27
CA ILE A 213 -0.83 -11.09 -6.71
C ILE A 213 0.63 -11.41 -6.96
N LEU A 214 1.54 -10.60 -6.42
CA LEU A 214 2.98 -10.75 -6.64
C LEU A 214 3.55 -11.97 -5.90
N GLY A 215 3.08 -12.24 -4.68
CA GLY A 215 3.42 -13.47 -3.96
C GLY A 215 3.00 -14.72 -4.73
N HIS A 216 1.77 -14.75 -5.25
CA HIS A 216 1.30 -15.85 -6.10
C HIS A 216 2.15 -15.97 -7.37
N LEU A 217 2.44 -14.86 -8.06
CA LEU A 217 3.28 -14.87 -9.26
C LEU A 217 4.66 -15.47 -8.97
N LEU A 218 5.30 -15.09 -7.86
CA LEU A 218 6.62 -15.58 -7.45
C LEU A 218 6.64 -17.08 -7.14
N THR A 219 5.51 -17.68 -6.73
CA THR A 219 5.42 -19.15 -6.59
C THR A 219 5.49 -19.90 -7.93
N GLN A 220 5.20 -19.23 -9.04
CA GLN A 220 5.14 -19.83 -10.38
C GLN A 220 6.42 -19.63 -11.19
N PHE A 221 7.34 -18.79 -10.70
CA PHE A 221 8.61 -18.59 -11.37
C PHE A 221 9.51 -19.82 -11.21
N GLN A 222 9.89 -20.41 -12.36
CA GLN A 222 10.76 -21.59 -12.46
C GLN A 222 12.10 -21.26 -13.16
N GLY A 223 12.41 -19.98 -13.36
CA GLY A 223 13.62 -19.53 -14.05
C GLY A 223 14.89 -19.71 -13.19
N PRO A 224 16.07 -19.87 -13.82
CA PRO A 224 17.33 -20.10 -13.12
C PRO A 224 17.77 -18.90 -12.26
N THR A 225 17.31 -17.70 -12.58
CA THR A 225 17.53 -16.47 -11.80
C THR A 225 16.26 -15.64 -11.78
N LEU A 226 15.74 -15.36 -10.58
CA LEU A 226 14.65 -14.38 -10.41
C LEU A 226 15.16 -12.97 -10.76
N PRO A 227 14.30 -12.11 -11.35
CA PRO A 227 14.61 -10.69 -11.45
C PRO A 227 14.78 -10.08 -10.05
N LYS A 228 15.44 -8.93 -9.98
CA LYS A 228 15.52 -8.11 -8.76
C LYS A 228 14.13 -7.61 -8.33
N LEU A 229 13.90 -7.44 -7.04
CA LEU A 229 12.62 -7.00 -6.49
C LEU A 229 12.22 -5.62 -7.05
N SER A 230 13.17 -4.68 -7.12
CA SER A 230 12.93 -3.37 -7.73
C SER A 230 12.39 -3.48 -9.15
N ALA A 231 12.97 -4.37 -9.97
CA ALA A 231 12.55 -4.60 -11.35
C ALA A 231 11.13 -5.18 -11.43
N VAL A 232 10.79 -6.14 -10.56
CA VAL A 232 9.42 -6.70 -10.46
C VAL A 232 8.42 -5.62 -10.11
N LEU A 233 8.73 -4.79 -9.11
CA LEU A 233 7.83 -3.73 -8.66
C LEU A 233 7.70 -2.60 -9.68
N ARG A 234 8.80 -2.20 -10.34
CA ARG A 234 8.77 -1.20 -11.42
C ARG A 234 7.95 -1.69 -12.62
N ASP A 235 8.03 -2.97 -12.94
CA ASP A 235 7.17 -3.55 -13.95
C ASP A 235 5.70 -3.48 -13.47
N TYR A 236 5.37 -4.03 -12.31
CA TYR A 236 3.99 -4.10 -11.83
C TYR A 236 3.29 -2.73 -11.68
N TYR A 237 3.98 -1.73 -11.15
CA TYR A 237 3.44 -0.38 -10.94
C TYR A 237 3.70 0.58 -12.11
N GLY A 238 4.51 0.18 -13.08
CA GLY A 238 4.87 1.00 -14.23
C GLY A 238 3.72 1.18 -15.23
N GLU A 239 3.74 2.30 -15.96
CA GLU A 239 2.71 2.64 -16.95
C GLU A 239 2.81 1.80 -18.24
N THR A 240 4.03 1.40 -18.64
CA THR A 240 4.27 0.65 -19.87
C THR A 240 3.98 -0.82 -19.68
N GLN A 241 3.57 -1.54 -20.73
CA GLN A 241 3.60 -3.00 -20.68
C GLN A 241 5.01 -3.48 -20.32
N GLY A 242 5.08 -4.44 -19.40
CA GLY A 242 6.34 -5.09 -19.06
C GLY A 242 6.19 -6.61 -19.08
N GLN A 243 7.22 -7.28 -18.60
CA GLN A 243 7.44 -8.71 -18.80
C GLN A 243 6.54 -9.59 -17.94
N ILE A 244 6.10 -9.12 -16.76
CA ILE A 244 5.26 -9.92 -15.86
C ILE A 244 3.81 -10.06 -16.33
N GLY A 245 3.36 -9.24 -17.28
CA GLY A 245 1.99 -9.30 -17.84
C GLY A 245 0.85 -8.92 -16.87
N LEU A 246 1.17 -8.47 -15.65
CA LEU A 246 0.24 -8.00 -14.62
C LEU A 246 0.56 -6.56 -14.24
N LYS A 247 -0.47 -5.74 -13.99
CA LYS A 247 -0.33 -4.32 -13.67
C LYS A 247 -1.22 -3.89 -12.51
N ALA A 248 -0.73 -2.95 -11.69
CA ALA A 248 -1.44 -2.42 -10.54
C ALA A 248 -2.77 -1.73 -10.90
N ASN A 249 -2.84 -1.04 -12.05
CA ASN A 249 -4.09 -0.43 -12.53
C ASN A 249 -5.19 -1.46 -12.88
N ALA A 250 -4.84 -2.75 -12.99
CA ALA A 250 -5.75 -3.88 -13.16
C ALA A 250 -5.80 -4.79 -11.90
N ARG A 251 -5.30 -4.33 -10.74
CA ARG A 251 -5.21 -5.07 -9.47
C ARG A 251 -6.44 -5.90 -9.16
N ARG A 252 -7.63 -5.29 -9.18
CA ARG A 252 -8.88 -5.94 -8.79
C ARG A 252 -9.16 -7.19 -9.64
N LYS A 253 -9.00 -7.07 -10.96
CA LYS A 253 -9.13 -8.19 -11.92
C LYS A 253 -8.01 -9.22 -11.73
N ASN A 254 -6.78 -8.75 -11.55
CA ASN A 254 -5.62 -9.62 -11.35
C ASN A 254 -5.78 -10.47 -10.08
N PHE A 255 -6.14 -9.85 -8.96
CA PHE A 255 -6.42 -10.54 -7.71
C PHE A 255 -7.55 -11.55 -7.87
N GLN A 256 -8.68 -11.15 -8.47
CA GLN A 256 -9.82 -12.03 -8.73
C GLN A 256 -9.44 -13.28 -9.54
N SER A 257 -8.46 -13.17 -10.46
CA SER A 257 -7.98 -14.30 -11.25
C SER A 257 -7.07 -15.27 -10.49
N LYS A 258 -6.56 -14.89 -9.31
CA LYS A 258 -5.56 -15.66 -8.54
C LYS A 258 -6.10 -16.18 -7.20
N VAL A 259 -7.08 -15.49 -6.62
CA VAL A 259 -7.68 -15.86 -5.34
C VAL A 259 -8.71 -16.99 -5.53
N ASP A 260 -8.74 -17.96 -4.61
CA ASP A 260 -9.85 -18.91 -4.51
C ASP A 260 -10.93 -18.32 -3.60
N LEU A 261 -11.98 -17.79 -4.21
CA LEU A 261 -13.09 -17.17 -3.49
C LEU A 261 -13.95 -18.18 -2.71
N ASN A 262 -13.88 -19.48 -3.05
CA ASN A 262 -14.69 -20.49 -2.36
C ASN A 262 -14.13 -20.80 -0.96
N SER A 263 -12.81 -20.78 -0.82
CA SER A 263 -12.13 -20.99 0.47
C SER A 263 -11.86 -19.69 1.23
N PHE A 264 -12.07 -18.51 0.62
CA PHE A 264 -11.60 -17.25 1.18
C PHE A 264 -12.19 -16.96 2.57
N THR A 265 -13.45 -17.29 2.83
CA THR A 265 -14.01 -17.04 4.16
C THR A 265 -13.43 -17.97 5.23
N ASN A 266 -13.09 -19.21 4.88
CA ASN A 266 -12.39 -20.10 5.81
C ASN A 266 -10.99 -19.56 6.11
N GLN A 267 -10.29 -19.04 5.10
CA GLN A 267 -8.99 -18.39 5.30
C GLN A 267 -9.08 -17.18 6.25
N VAL A 268 -10.13 -16.34 6.11
CA VAL A 268 -10.39 -15.21 7.02
C VAL A 268 -10.58 -15.68 8.46
N ILE A 269 -11.38 -16.72 8.67
CA ILE A 269 -11.68 -17.25 10.00
C ILE A 269 -10.44 -17.87 10.64
N SER A 270 -9.73 -18.75 9.92
CA SER A 270 -8.50 -19.35 10.42
C SER A 270 -7.45 -18.29 10.75
N ALA A 271 -7.35 -17.23 9.94
CA ALA A 271 -6.43 -16.13 10.21
C ALA A 271 -6.75 -15.37 11.50
N VAL A 272 -8.04 -15.15 11.79
CA VAL A 272 -8.49 -14.51 13.03
C VAL A 272 -8.26 -15.40 14.23
N TYR A 273 -8.58 -16.70 14.15
CA TYR A 273 -8.30 -17.62 15.26
C TYR A 273 -6.80 -17.70 15.56
N LEU A 274 -5.97 -17.81 14.53
CA LEU A 274 -4.52 -17.83 14.69
C LEU A 274 -4.00 -16.53 15.35
N TYR A 275 -4.53 -15.39 14.93
CA TYR A 275 -4.16 -14.11 15.56
C TYR A 275 -4.67 -14.01 17.00
N ASN A 276 -5.89 -14.48 17.27
CA ASN A 276 -6.49 -14.52 18.59
C ASN A 276 -5.67 -15.39 19.57
N TYR A 277 -5.16 -16.54 19.12
CA TYR A 277 -4.25 -17.40 19.88
C TYR A 277 -2.99 -16.64 20.32
N ILE A 278 -2.30 -15.96 19.40
CA ILE A 278 -1.11 -15.15 19.71
C ILE A 278 -1.44 -14.01 20.69
N ARG A 279 -2.68 -13.52 20.65
CA ARG A 279 -3.17 -12.44 21.50
C ARG A 279 -3.84 -12.93 22.79
N ASN A 280 -3.60 -14.17 23.20
CA ASN A 280 -4.12 -14.79 24.42
C ASN A 280 -5.64 -14.59 24.56
N ASP A 281 -6.36 -14.97 23.51
CA ASP A 281 -7.82 -14.92 23.42
C ASP A 281 -8.47 -13.53 23.52
N SER A 282 -7.72 -12.43 23.43
CA SER A 282 -8.27 -11.07 23.59
C SER A 282 -9.15 -10.56 22.45
N ILE A 283 -9.20 -11.23 21.30
CA ILE A 283 -9.95 -10.77 20.12
C ILE A 283 -11.34 -11.38 20.05
N LEU A 284 -11.48 -12.66 20.41
CA LEU A 284 -12.71 -13.43 20.24
C LEU A 284 -13.47 -13.72 21.54
N GLN A 285 -13.10 -13.11 22.68
CA GLN A 285 -13.63 -13.42 24.03
C GLN A 285 -15.17 -13.56 24.13
N HIS A 286 -15.92 -12.85 23.31
CA HIS A 286 -17.39 -12.81 23.34
C HIS A 286 -18.04 -13.33 22.06
N LEU A 287 -17.26 -13.93 21.15
CA LEU A 287 -17.73 -14.42 19.86
C LEU A 287 -17.67 -15.94 19.81
N ASN A 288 -18.83 -16.56 19.58
CA ASN A 288 -18.89 -17.98 19.27
C ASN A 288 -18.69 -18.23 17.77
N ASP A 289 -18.35 -19.48 17.43
CA ASP A 289 -18.00 -19.90 16.07
C ASP A 289 -19.11 -19.64 15.04
N SER A 290 -20.39 -19.84 15.42
CA SER A 290 -21.52 -19.62 14.53
C SER A 290 -21.69 -18.14 14.16
N VAL A 291 -21.45 -17.25 15.13
CA VAL A 291 -21.47 -15.80 14.92
C VAL A 291 -20.28 -15.39 14.07
N LEU A 292 -19.08 -15.86 14.39
CA LEU A 292 -17.86 -15.57 13.63
C LEU A 292 -18.00 -16.00 12.17
N ARG A 293 -18.52 -17.21 11.91
CA ARG A 293 -18.82 -17.71 10.56
C ARG A 293 -19.75 -16.76 9.82
N ARG A 294 -20.89 -16.42 10.42
CA ARG A 294 -21.92 -15.55 9.82
C ARG A 294 -21.39 -14.15 9.48
N ILE A 295 -20.71 -13.48 10.42
CA ILE A 295 -20.17 -12.14 10.17
C ILE A 295 -19.04 -12.18 9.13
N SER A 296 -18.26 -13.26 9.10
CA SER A 296 -17.20 -13.45 8.11
C SER A 296 -17.77 -13.65 6.70
N ASP A 297 -18.86 -14.41 6.55
CA ASP A 297 -19.53 -14.56 5.25
C ASP A 297 -20.08 -13.23 4.73
N GLN A 298 -20.72 -12.46 5.61
CA GLN A 298 -21.22 -11.14 5.27
C GLN A 298 -20.08 -10.18 4.90
N GLY A 299 -18.98 -10.22 5.66
CA GLY A 299 -17.83 -9.37 5.43
C GLY A 299 -17.08 -9.69 4.14
N VAL A 300 -16.84 -10.97 3.84
CA VAL A 300 -16.23 -11.41 2.57
C VAL A 300 -17.13 -11.07 1.39
N LYS A 301 -18.46 -11.22 1.53
CA LYS A 301 -19.41 -10.78 0.50
C LYS A 301 -19.32 -9.27 0.24
N GLN A 302 -19.20 -8.46 1.29
CA GLN A 302 -18.99 -7.01 1.14
C GLN A 302 -17.64 -6.68 0.50
N PHE A 303 -16.56 -7.37 0.89
CA PHE A 303 -15.24 -7.22 0.29
C PHE A 303 -15.28 -7.49 -1.21
N ARG A 304 -15.87 -8.62 -1.61
CA ARG A 304 -16.02 -9.00 -3.02
C ARG A 304 -16.76 -7.92 -3.80
N ARG A 305 -17.90 -7.44 -3.29
CA ARG A 305 -18.67 -6.38 -3.95
C ARG A 305 -17.86 -5.09 -4.07
N HIS A 306 -17.22 -4.65 -2.99
CA HIS A 306 -16.53 -3.36 -2.94
C HIS A 306 -15.22 -3.34 -3.73
N TYR A 307 -14.41 -4.39 -3.63
CA TYR A 307 -13.06 -4.44 -4.19
C TYR A 307 -12.93 -5.26 -5.47
N LEU A 308 -13.83 -6.19 -5.79
CA LEU A 308 -13.72 -7.03 -6.99
C LEU A 308 -14.77 -6.72 -8.06
N GLU A 309 -15.98 -6.32 -7.66
CA GLU A 309 -17.10 -6.06 -8.59
C GLU A 309 -17.23 -4.57 -8.94
N CYS A 310 -17.17 -3.69 -7.94
CA CYS A 310 -17.23 -2.25 -8.18
C CYS A 310 -15.92 -1.73 -8.79
N PRO A 311 -15.96 -0.73 -9.69
CA PRO A 311 -14.75 -0.03 -10.14
C PRO A 311 -14.17 0.83 -9.00
N ALA A 312 -12.85 1.03 -9.02
CA ALA A 312 -12.20 1.97 -8.12
C ALA A 312 -12.54 3.42 -8.53
N ILE A 313 -13.07 4.21 -7.59
CA ILE A 313 -13.32 5.64 -7.80
C ILE A 313 -12.11 6.41 -7.27
N ILE A 314 -11.49 7.23 -8.12
CA ILE A 314 -10.40 8.12 -7.71
C ILE A 314 -11.00 9.44 -7.19
N PRO A 315 -10.91 9.75 -5.88
CA PRO A 315 -11.46 10.97 -5.32
C PRO A 315 -10.76 12.22 -5.84
N ARG A 316 -11.48 13.35 -5.74
CA ARG A 316 -11.06 14.69 -6.20
C ARG A 316 -9.63 15.08 -5.81
N CYS A 317 -9.27 14.83 -4.56
CA CYS A 317 -7.96 15.19 -4.03
C CYS A 317 -6.81 14.43 -4.73
N LEU A 318 -7.01 13.17 -5.12
CA LEU A 318 -5.95 12.36 -5.74
C LEU A 318 -5.63 12.83 -7.16
N TRP A 319 -6.60 13.34 -7.92
CA TRP A 319 -6.31 13.98 -9.21
C TRP A 319 -6.03 15.49 -9.10
N ALA A 320 -5.84 16.01 -7.88
CA ALA A 320 -5.59 17.42 -7.57
C ALA A 320 -6.65 18.36 -8.16
N ALA A 321 -7.91 18.02 -7.93
CA ALA A 321 -9.04 18.90 -8.24
C ALA A 321 -8.92 20.22 -7.47
N ARG A 322 -9.25 21.33 -8.14
CA ARG A 322 -9.56 22.58 -7.45
C ARG A 322 -10.81 22.42 -6.58
N PRO A 323 -10.96 23.19 -5.50
CA PRO A 323 -12.20 23.26 -4.75
C PRO A 323 -13.39 23.66 -5.64
N TYR A 324 -14.58 23.23 -5.26
CA TYR A 324 -15.83 23.73 -5.82
C TYR A 324 -15.96 25.24 -5.50
N LYS A 325 -16.45 26.07 -6.43
CA LYS A 325 -16.71 27.49 -6.17
C LYS A 325 -18.11 27.64 -5.56
N GLY A 326 -18.20 28.16 -4.34
CA GLY A 326 -19.49 28.29 -3.64
C GLY A 326 -19.91 26.99 -2.94
N SER A 327 -21.21 26.71 -2.91
CA SER A 327 -21.77 25.55 -2.21
C SER A 327 -22.44 24.59 -3.20
N PRO A 328 -22.09 23.29 -3.20
CA PRO A 328 -22.70 22.34 -4.10
C PRO A 328 -24.17 22.10 -3.74
N VAL A 329 -25.03 22.04 -4.76
CA VAL A 329 -26.41 21.57 -4.61
C VAL A 329 -26.40 20.04 -4.48
N MET A 330 -26.90 19.53 -3.36
CA MET A 330 -27.00 18.10 -3.11
C MET A 330 -28.16 17.50 -3.92
N LEU A 331 -27.87 16.43 -4.66
CA LEU A 331 -28.89 15.72 -5.44
C LEU A 331 -29.76 14.87 -4.50
N ALA A 332 -31.07 14.84 -4.77
CA ALA A 332 -31.98 13.90 -4.11
C ALA A 332 -31.77 12.48 -4.66
N LEU A 333 -31.55 11.52 -3.76
CA LEU A 333 -31.34 10.12 -4.10
C LEU A 333 -32.65 9.31 -3.92
N PRO A 334 -32.89 8.24 -4.70
CA PRO A 334 -32.05 7.74 -5.80
C PRO A 334 -32.18 8.61 -7.07
N LEU A 335 -31.13 8.62 -7.89
CA LEU A 335 -31.17 9.25 -9.21
C LEU A 335 -31.92 8.35 -10.21
N HIS A 336 -32.81 8.94 -11.02
CA HIS A 336 -33.62 8.21 -12.01
C HIS A 336 -33.08 8.30 -13.45
N PHE A 337 -32.07 9.14 -13.70
CA PHE A 337 -31.50 9.34 -15.03
C PHE A 337 -29.97 9.27 -15.00
N VAL A 338 -29.40 8.64 -16.03
CA VAL A 338 -27.96 8.62 -16.30
C VAL A 338 -27.74 9.18 -17.71
N TYR A 339 -26.96 10.26 -17.80
CA TYR A 339 -26.63 10.90 -19.07
C TYR A 339 -25.19 10.56 -19.46
N ILE A 340 -25.02 9.98 -20.64
CA ILE A 340 -23.72 9.52 -21.14
C ILE A 340 -23.14 10.61 -22.05
N HIS A 341 -21.91 11.04 -21.76
CA HIS A 341 -21.19 12.04 -22.53
C HIS A 341 -19.80 11.54 -22.92
N HIS A 342 -19.29 12.04 -24.04
CA HIS A 342 -17.86 12.02 -24.37
C HIS A 342 -17.29 13.43 -24.15
N THR A 343 -16.00 13.55 -23.87
CA THR A 343 -15.36 14.85 -23.55
C THR A 343 -15.07 15.71 -24.78
N TYR A 344 -14.93 15.10 -25.98
CA TYR A 344 -14.45 15.69 -27.24
C TYR A 344 -13.05 16.36 -27.15
N VAL A 345 -12.84 17.26 -26.19
CA VAL A 345 -11.55 17.83 -25.81
C VAL A 345 -11.38 17.62 -24.29
N PRO A 346 -10.33 16.93 -23.81
CA PRO A 346 -9.25 16.30 -24.57
C PRO A 346 -9.74 15.20 -25.53
N SER A 347 -9.16 15.17 -26.74
CA SER A 347 -9.62 14.30 -27.84
C SER A 347 -9.03 12.91 -27.82
N GLN A 348 -7.84 12.75 -27.25
CA GLN A 348 -7.20 11.45 -27.10
C GLN A 348 -7.62 10.80 -25.79
N PRO A 349 -7.98 9.50 -25.79
CA PRO A 349 -8.26 8.77 -24.57
C PRO A 349 -7.00 8.72 -23.71
N CYS A 350 -7.16 8.92 -22.42
CA CYS A 350 -6.09 8.74 -21.45
C CYS A 350 -6.06 7.29 -20.96
N THR A 351 -4.86 6.71 -20.83
CA THR A 351 -4.68 5.32 -20.39
C THR A 351 -3.79 5.20 -19.15
N THR A 352 -3.19 6.30 -18.69
CA THR A 352 -2.38 6.37 -17.48
C THR A 352 -2.98 7.38 -16.51
N PHE A 353 -2.82 7.13 -15.22
CA PHE A 353 -3.34 8.01 -14.18
C PHE A 353 -2.83 9.44 -14.33
N ARG A 354 -1.52 9.62 -14.58
CA ARG A 354 -0.91 10.94 -14.78
C ARG A 354 -1.60 11.71 -15.91
N HIS A 355 -1.84 11.07 -17.05
CA HIS A 355 -2.49 11.72 -18.20
C HIS A 355 -3.99 11.95 -17.94
N CYS A 356 -4.69 10.98 -17.36
CA CYS A 356 -6.10 11.13 -17.01
C CYS A 356 -6.35 12.24 -15.99
N ALA A 357 -5.53 12.32 -14.94
CA ALA A 357 -5.62 13.38 -13.94
C ALA A 357 -5.30 14.76 -14.56
N ALA A 358 -4.34 14.84 -15.48
CA ALA A 358 -4.06 16.07 -16.22
C ALA A 358 -5.25 16.52 -17.10
N ASN A 359 -5.90 15.56 -17.77
CA ASN A 359 -7.10 15.80 -18.58
C ASN A 359 -8.27 16.28 -17.71
N MET A 360 -8.52 15.63 -16.57
CA MET A 360 -9.53 16.05 -15.58
C MET A 360 -9.29 17.49 -15.10
N ARG A 361 -8.04 17.83 -14.73
CA ARG A 361 -7.67 19.20 -14.34
C ARG A 361 -7.85 20.19 -15.48
N SER A 362 -7.55 19.81 -16.72
CA SER A 362 -7.73 20.68 -17.89
C SER A 362 -9.20 21.00 -18.13
N MET A 363 -10.07 19.98 -18.08
CA MET A 363 -11.52 20.16 -18.20
C MET A 363 -12.09 21.00 -17.06
N GLN A 364 -11.66 20.75 -15.82
CA GLN A 364 -12.09 21.53 -14.67
C GLN A 364 -11.69 23.01 -14.81
N ARG A 365 -10.45 23.31 -15.21
CA ARG A 365 -10.01 24.69 -15.47
C ARG A 365 -10.86 25.36 -16.55
N PHE A 366 -11.14 24.68 -17.65
CA PHE A 366 -12.00 25.24 -18.70
C PHE A 366 -13.42 25.52 -18.19
N HIS A 367 -14.03 24.59 -17.45
CA HIS A 367 -15.36 24.79 -16.89
C HIS A 367 -15.40 25.94 -15.87
N GLN A 368 -14.42 26.00 -14.96
CA GLN A 368 -14.38 27.02 -13.91
C GLN A 368 -13.95 28.40 -14.40
N ASP A 369 -12.91 28.47 -15.23
CA ASP A 369 -12.25 29.74 -15.57
C ASP A 369 -12.79 30.35 -16.87
N VAL A 370 -13.31 29.53 -17.79
CA VAL A 370 -13.86 30.01 -19.07
C VAL A 370 -15.38 30.00 -19.06
N ARG A 371 -16.00 28.87 -18.69
CA ARG A 371 -17.48 28.78 -18.65
C ARG A 371 -18.11 29.39 -17.39
N GLN A 372 -17.30 29.81 -16.41
CA GLN A 372 -17.75 30.35 -15.13
C GLN A 372 -18.67 29.38 -14.37
N TRP A 373 -18.45 28.07 -14.52
CA TRP A 373 -19.13 27.06 -13.72
C TRP A 373 -18.46 26.91 -12.35
N ASP A 374 -19.21 26.37 -11.40
CA ASP A 374 -18.67 26.19 -10.06
C ASP A 374 -17.62 25.07 -9.98
N ASP A 375 -17.67 24.11 -10.90
CA ASP A 375 -16.79 22.95 -10.95
C ASP A 375 -16.80 22.27 -12.33
N ILE A 376 -16.14 21.12 -12.45
CA ILE A 376 -16.26 20.24 -13.61
C ILE A 376 -17.74 19.81 -13.80
N GLY A 377 -18.27 19.91 -15.02
CA GLY A 377 -19.69 19.68 -15.29
C GLY A 377 -20.16 18.22 -15.33
N TYR A 378 -19.29 17.26 -15.02
CA TYR A 378 -19.61 15.83 -14.98
C TYR A 378 -19.59 15.32 -13.53
N LYS A 379 -20.31 14.24 -13.26
CA LYS A 379 -20.44 13.64 -11.91
C LYS A 379 -19.65 12.35 -11.78
#